data_AF-A0A9N9A4X8-F1
#
_entry.id   AF-A0A9N9A4X8-F1
#
_cell.length_a   1.000
_cell.length_b   1.000
_cell.length_c   1.000
_cell.angle_alpha   90.00
_cell.angle_beta   90.00
_cell.angle_gamma   90.00
#
_symmetry.space_group_name_H-M   'P 1'
#
loop_
_entity.id
_entity.type
_entity.pdbx_description
1 polymer ?
#
loop_
_entity_poly.entity_id
_entity_poly.type
_entity_poly.pdbx_seq_one_letter_code
_entity_poly.pdbx_strand_id
1 'polypeptide(L)'
;MKSSKITFIILAIALIALPLHAFQNYYEKRNNCNKFKDVVVFGNSFSDTGNAYKLTKNKYPPSPPYFHGRLSNGPVWPDYFVSIIKANLHSYAFGGASCDSTLVPSFVGPNKIPVPGLVQQVDDFISKDIKKFNLEETLFVFATIFLDYDQTLGQGDPAKIVASVGQRLENLYKAGAMNIMFFTSMPTGIFTPGELANFSPDVLKAISEKSALHNQYTDSALAAFKKDHPNVNLFLVKFDEVLSTAFSPVTLQKLGITVFDIACIPDNGFAGKHSVVCDDPKKYLYFDNNTAINTKVIEEAAKKIVTYLTV
;
A
#
# COMPACT_ATOMS: atom_id res chain seq x y z
N MET A 1 25.13 65.97 -40.42
CA MET A 1 24.17 66.06 -39.30
C MET A 1 23.10 64.98 -39.48
N LYS A 2 22.78 64.25 -38.39
CA LYS A 2 21.92 63.04 -38.26
C LYS A 2 22.58 61.74 -38.76
N SER A 3 23.31 60.97 -37.95
CA SER A 3 22.97 60.17 -36.74
C SER A 3 22.02 59.00 -37.02
N SER A 4 22.56 57.79 -37.08
CA SER A 4 21.98 56.61 -36.42
C SER A 4 23.03 55.51 -36.27
N LYS A 5 23.35 55.18 -35.02
CA LYS A 5 24.19 54.06 -34.63
C LYS A 5 23.37 52.78 -34.77
N ILE A 6 23.80 51.86 -35.65
CA ILE A 6 23.27 50.49 -35.67
C ILE A 6 24.07 49.69 -34.64
N THR A 7 23.49 49.53 -33.46
CA THR A 7 23.95 48.61 -32.42
C THR A 7 23.60 47.19 -32.87
N PHE A 8 24.60 46.34 -33.10
CA PHE A 8 24.39 44.90 -33.24
C PHE A 8 23.89 44.33 -31.91
N ILE A 9 22.62 43.94 -31.86
CA ILE A 9 22.07 43.12 -30.78
C ILE A 9 22.61 41.71 -30.99
N ILE A 10 23.60 41.31 -30.20
CA ILE A 10 23.94 39.89 -30.01
C ILE A 10 22.74 39.29 -29.27
N LEU A 11 21.91 38.52 -29.97
CA LEU A 11 20.95 37.62 -29.33
C LEU A 11 21.76 36.57 -28.56
N ALA A 12 21.95 36.81 -27.27
CA ALA A 12 22.34 35.75 -26.34
C ALA A 12 21.18 34.75 -26.29
N ILE A 13 21.28 33.68 -27.06
CA ILE A 13 20.53 32.45 -26.77
C ILE A 13 21.12 31.94 -25.45
N ALA A 14 20.52 32.37 -24.35
CA ALA A 14 20.67 31.70 -23.07
C ALA A 14 20.02 30.32 -23.25
N LEU A 15 20.82 29.36 -23.74
CA LEU A 15 20.59 27.96 -23.44
C LEU A 15 20.52 27.89 -21.92
N ILE A 16 19.30 27.79 -21.40
CA ILE A 16 19.07 27.34 -20.03
C ILE A 16 19.64 25.92 -20.03
N ALA A 17 20.93 25.81 -19.71
CA ALA A 17 21.53 24.57 -19.29
C ALA A 17 20.86 24.25 -17.96
N LEU A 18 19.67 23.66 -18.02
CA LEU A 18 19.20 22.79 -16.96
C LEU A 18 20.40 21.87 -16.67
N PRO A 19 20.89 21.82 -15.43
CA PRO A 19 22.12 21.10 -15.15
C PRO A 19 21.95 19.69 -15.71
N LEU A 20 22.89 19.24 -16.55
CA LEU A 20 22.80 17.97 -17.29
C LEU A 20 22.38 16.82 -16.35
N HIS A 21 22.81 16.89 -15.08
CA HIS A 21 22.43 16.04 -13.96
C HIS A 21 20.92 16.04 -13.61
N ALA A 22 20.23 17.20 -13.62
CA ALA A 22 18.78 17.27 -13.40
C ALA A 22 18.00 16.68 -14.56
N PHE A 23 18.50 16.80 -15.80
CA PHE A 23 17.91 16.15 -16.97
C PHE A 23 18.15 14.63 -16.97
N GLN A 24 19.35 14.18 -16.63
CA GLN A 24 19.70 12.76 -16.50
C GLN A 24 18.87 12.10 -15.39
N ASN A 25 18.80 12.72 -14.20
CA ASN A 25 17.96 12.25 -13.10
C ASN A 25 16.48 12.23 -13.46
N TYR A 26 15.98 13.21 -14.21
CA TYR A 26 14.60 13.21 -14.70
C TYR A 26 14.33 12.07 -15.70
N TYR A 27 15.31 11.73 -16.56
CA TYR A 27 15.17 10.68 -17.56
C TYR A 27 15.27 9.28 -16.96
N GLU A 28 16.21 9.03 -16.04
CA GLU A 28 16.30 7.77 -15.28
C GLU A 28 15.06 7.55 -14.40
N LYS A 29 14.58 8.62 -13.75
CA LYS A 29 13.33 8.64 -12.97
C LYS A 29 12.09 8.27 -13.81
N ARG A 30 12.03 8.73 -15.07
CA ARG A 30 10.96 8.36 -16.01
C ARG A 30 11.10 6.92 -16.53
N ASN A 31 12.32 6.45 -16.71
CA ASN A 31 12.59 5.09 -17.21
C ASN A 31 12.19 4.02 -16.19
N ASN A 32 12.40 4.24 -14.88
CA ASN A 32 11.95 3.29 -13.86
C ASN A 32 10.43 3.14 -13.79
N CYS A 33 9.66 4.21 -13.97
CA CYS A 33 8.19 4.13 -13.96
C CYS A 33 7.63 3.39 -15.18
N ASN A 34 8.32 3.43 -16.33
CA ASN A 34 7.89 2.74 -17.55
C ASN A 34 8.47 1.32 -17.69
N LYS A 35 9.35 0.90 -16.78
CA LYS A 35 10.01 -0.41 -16.77
C LYS A 35 9.02 -1.53 -16.48
N PHE A 36 8.12 -1.33 -15.51
CA PHE A 36 7.21 -2.37 -15.09
C PHE A 36 5.96 -2.40 -15.97
N LYS A 37 5.68 -3.53 -16.59
CA LYS A 37 4.45 -3.77 -17.37
C LYS A 37 3.37 -4.42 -16.52
N ASP A 38 3.77 -5.21 -15.54
CA ASP A 38 2.89 -5.90 -14.62
C ASP A 38 3.28 -5.61 -13.17
N VAL A 39 2.28 -5.46 -12.31
CA VAL A 39 2.45 -5.35 -10.86
C VAL A 39 1.63 -6.43 -10.20
N VAL A 40 2.31 -7.34 -9.50
CA VAL A 40 1.68 -8.41 -8.72
C VAL A 40 1.68 -7.98 -7.25
N VAL A 41 0.50 -7.87 -6.64
CA VAL A 41 0.36 -7.39 -5.26
C VAL A 41 -0.15 -8.49 -4.34
N PHE A 42 0.63 -8.82 -3.32
CA PHE A 42 0.24 -9.68 -2.20
C PHE A 42 -0.08 -8.81 -0.98
N GLY A 43 -1.16 -9.10 -0.28
CA GLY A 43 -1.57 -8.28 0.85
C GLY A 43 -2.99 -8.56 1.35
N ASN A 44 -3.61 -7.51 1.85
CA ASN A 44 -4.81 -7.56 2.69
C ASN A 44 -5.88 -6.57 2.19
N SER A 45 -6.78 -6.12 3.07
CA SER A 45 -7.86 -5.17 2.78
C SER A 45 -7.43 -3.85 2.14
N PHE A 46 -6.24 -3.33 2.45
CA PHE A 46 -5.74 -2.08 1.87
C PHE A 46 -5.33 -2.23 0.40
N SER A 47 -5.11 -3.47 -0.04
CA SER A 47 -4.63 -3.80 -1.39
C SER A 47 -5.61 -4.67 -2.18
N ASP A 48 -6.68 -5.15 -1.55
CA ASP A 48 -7.68 -6.01 -2.18
C ASP A 48 -8.53 -5.21 -3.17
N THR A 49 -8.55 -5.69 -4.40
CA THR A 49 -9.30 -5.11 -5.53
C THR A 49 -10.56 -5.92 -5.88
N GLY A 50 -11.10 -6.66 -4.92
CA GLY A 50 -12.38 -7.37 -5.01
C GLY A 50 -12.27 -8.90 -4.96
N ASN A 51 -11.13 -9.46 -4.54
CA ASN A 51 -10.98 -10.89 -4.32
C ASN A 51 -11.86 -11.38 -3.15
N ALA A 52 -11.86 -10.66 -2.02
CA ALA A 52 -12.81 -10.92 -0.93
C ALA A 52 -14.27 -10.81 -1.38
N TYR A 53 -14.56 -9.80 -2.22
CA TYR A 53 -15.90 -9.59 -2.76
C TYR A 53 -16.36 -10.78 -3.59
N LYS A 54 -15.53 -11.25 -4.52
CA LYS A 54 -15.82 -12.45 -5.32
C LYS A 54 -15.98 -13.68 -4.44
N LEU A 55 -15.06 -13.90 -3.48
CA LEU A 55 -15.09 -15.05 -2.58
C LEU A 55 -16.38 -15.12 -1.76
N THR A 56 -16.86 -13.96 -1.30
CA THR A 56 -18.09 -13.84 -0.51
C THR A 56 -19.36 -13.88 -1.36
N LYS A 57 -19.26 -14.22 -2.66
CA LYS A 57 -20.35 -14.20 -3.65
C LYS A 57 -20.97 -12.81 -3.76
N ASN A 58 -20.11 -11.79 -3.87
CA ASN A 58 -20.46 -10.39 -4.05
C ASN A 58 -21.22 -9.78 -2.84
N LYS A 59 -20.95 -10.28 -1.63
CA LYS A 59 -21.64 -9.84 -0.40
C LYS A 59 -20.80 -8.93 0.50
N TYR A 60 -19.48 -9.06 0.48
CA TYR A 60 -18.60 -8.32 1.37
C TYR A 60 -17.31 -7.84 0.69
N PRO A 61 -16.95 -6.54 0.77
CA PRO A 61 -17.76 -5.48 1.37
C PRO A 61 -19.05 -5.22 0.56
N PRO A 62 -20.15 -4.80 1.21
CA PRO A 62 -21.38 -4.46 0.49
C PRO A 62 -21.12 -3.30 -0.48
N SER A 63 -21.49 -3.46 -1.74
CA SER A 63 -21.27 -2.45 -2.77
C SER A 63 -22.59 -2.15 -3.49
N PRO A 64 -23.20 -0.97 -3.29
CA PRO A 64 -22.81 0.14 -2.39
C PRO A 64 -22.95 -0.20 -0.88
N PRO A 65 -22.36 0.59 0.05
CA PRO A 65 -21.70 1.90 -0.16
C PRO A 65 -20.20 1.83 -0.49
N TYR A 66 -19.57 0.66 -0.36
CA TYR A 66 -18.18 0.48 -0.74
C TYR A 66 -18.02 0.41 -2.26
N PHE A 67 -16.84 0.74 -2.77
CA PHE A 67 -16.59 0.86 -4.20
C PHE A 67 -16.20 -0.48 -4.83
N HIS A 68 -17.11 -1.11 -5.59
CA HIS A 68 -16.85 -2.29 -6.43
C HIS A 68 -15.96 -3.36 -5.77
N GLY A 69 -16.29 -3.72 -4.51
CA GLY A 69 -15.57 -4.72 -3.72
C GLY A 69 -14.29 -4.26 -3.02
N ARG A 70 -13.92 -2.98 -3.08
CA ARG A 70 -12.82 -2.37 -2.30
C ARG A 70 -13.30 -1.98 -0.92
N LEU A 71 -12.46 -2.12 0.11
CA LEU A 71 -12.71 -1.55 1.44
C LEU A 71 -12.35 -0.05 1.48
N SER A 72 -13.04 0.72 0.63
CA SER A 72 -12.99 2.18 0.55
C SER A 72 -14.22 2.69 -0.21
N ASN A 73 -14.41 4.01 -0.22
CA ASN A 73 -15.40 4.70 -1.05
C ASN A 73 -14.93 4.94 -2.50
N GLY A 74 -13.77 4.41 -2.87
CA GLY A 74 -13.21 4.48 -4.22
C GLY A 74 -12.11 3.44 -4.45
N PRO A 75 -11.31 3.61 -5.50
CA PRO A 75 -10.14 2.76 -5.76
C PRO A 75 -9.17 2.69 -4.58
N VAL A 76 -8.45 1.58 -4.45
CA VAL A 76 -7.40 1.42 -3.43
C VAL A 76 -6.02 1.79 -3.97
N TRP A 77 -4.99 1.81 -3.12
CA TRP A 77 -3.67 2.29 -3.52
C TRP A 77 -3.09 1.55 -4.74
N PRO A 78 -3.28 0.22 -4.92
CA PRO A 78 -2.78 -0.46 -6.11
C PRO A 78 -3.44 0.01 -7.40
N ASP A 79 -4.76 0.30 -7.36
CA ASP A 79 -5.52 0.79 -8.51
C ASP A 79 -4.91 2.13 -9.00
N TYR A 80 -4.63 3.05 -8.08
CA TYR A 80 -3.99 4.33 -8.40
C TYR A 80 -2.52 4.16 -8.82
N PHE A 81 -1.77 3.32 -8.10
CA PHE A 81 -0.36 3.10 -8.35
C PHE A 81 -0.11 2.63 -9.79
N VAL A 82 -0.82 1.59 -10.23
CA VAL A 82 -0.66 1.07 -11.59
C VAL A 82 -1.16 2.05 -12.64
N SER A 83 -2.17 2.88 -12.33
CA SER A 83 -2.64 3.93 -13.22
C SER A 83 -1.58 5.02 -13.42
N ILE A 84 -0.82 5.36 -12.38
CA ILE A 84 0.24 6.38 -12.45
C ILE A 84 1.43 5.86 -13.26
N ILE A 85 1.86 4.63 -13.01
CA ILE A 85 3.01 4.02 -13.70
C ILE A 85 2.64 3.37 -15.05
N LYS A 86 1.35 3.31 -15.38
CA LYS A 86 0.80 2.71 -16.62
C LYS A 86 1.14 1.22 -16.77
N ALA A 87 0.92 0.46 -15.69
CA ALA A 87 1.12 -0.99 -15.65
C ALA A 87 -0.22 -1.73 -15.51
N ASN A 88 -0.21 -3.05 -15.72
CA ASN A 88 -1.33 -3.93 -15.39
C ASN A 88 -1.27 -4.32 -13.92
N LEU A 89 -2.43 -4.37 -13.27
CA LEU A 89 -2.54 -4.83 -11.88
C LEU A 89 -3.00 -6.28 -11.79
N HIS A 90 -2.28 -7.06 -10.99
CA HIS A 90 -2.60 -8.44 -10.64
C HIS A 90 -2.62 -8.59 -9.12
N SER A 91 -3.79 -8.36 -8.52
CA SER A 91 -3.93 -8.42 -7.06
C SER A 91 -4.25 -9.84 -6.60
N TYR A 92 -3.42 -10.36 -5.70
CA TYR A 92 -3.65 -11.59 -4.93
C TYR A 92 -4.10 -11.29 -3.50
N ALA A 93 -4.21 -10.01 -3.14
CA ALA A 93 -4.61 -9.57 -1.82
C ALA A 93 -6.05 -9.95 -1.49
N PHE A 94 -6.32 -10.27 -0.23
CA PHE A 94 -7.66 -10.54 0.28
C PHE A 94 -7.95 -9.70 1.52
N GLY A 95 -9.13 -9.08 1.58
CA GLY A 95 -9.62 -8.44 2.81
C GLY A 95 -9.53 -9.38 4.02
N GLY A 96 -8.91 -8.93 5.10
CA GLY A 96 -8.74 -9.72 6.33
C GLY A 96 -7.56 -10.70 6.34
N ALA A 97 -6.73 -10.72 5.29
CA ALA A 97 -5.50 -11.50 5.28
C ALA A 97 -4.47 -10.95 6.28
N SER A 98 -3.93 -11.85 7.11
CA SER A 98 -2.70 -11.65 7.88
C SER A 98 -1.47 -11.93 7.00
N CYS A 99 -0.26 -11.78 7.54
CA CYS A 99 0.94 -12.18 6.83
C CYS A 99 1.00 -13.69 6.61
N ASP A 100 0.67 -14.49 7.63
CA ASP A 100 0.63 -15.94 7.54
C ASP A 100 -0.61 -16.50 8.25
N SER A 101 -1.54 -17.04 7.46
CA SER A 101 -2.82 -17.58 7.97
C SER A 101 -2.66 -18.81 8.88
N THR A 102 -1.48 -19.44 8.91
CA THR A 102 -1.14 -20.54 9.83
C THR A 102 -0.64 -20.04 11.19
N LEU A 103 -0.14 -18.80 11.27
CA LEU A 103 0.29 -18.14 12.51
C LEU A 103 -0.83 -17.27 13.09
N VAL A 104 -1.51 -16.51 12.23
CA VAL A 104 -2.63 -15.63 12.58
C VAL A 104 -3.79 -15.94 11.65
N PRO A 105 -4.86 -16.61 12.12
CA PRO A 105 -5.99 -16.99 11.27
C PRO A 105 -6.61 -15.81 10.51
N SER A 106 -6.74 -15.97 9.20
CA SER A 106 -7.25 -14.93 8.31
C SER A 106 -8.70 -15.19 7.90
N PHE A 107 -9.57 -14.20 8.07
CA PHE A 107 -10.99 -14.33 7.74
C PHE A 107 -11.55 -13.05 7.11
N VAL A 108 -12.59 -13.20 6.30
CA VAL A 108 -13.29 -12.08 5.68
C VAL A 108 -14.79 -12.07 5.94
N GLY A 109 -15.30 -10.87 6.15
CA GLY A 109 -16.72 -10.59 6.34
C GLY A 109 -17.32 -11.15 7.64
N PRO A 110 -18.61 -10.89 7.88
CA PRO A 110 -19.29 -11.28 9.13
C PRO A 110 -19.34 -12.80 9.34
N ASN A 111 -19.33 -13.57 8.25
CA ASN A 111 -19.38 -15.03 8.30
C ASN A 111 -18.00 -15.67 8.51
N LYS A 112 -16.95 -14.86 8.73
CA LYS A 112 -15.56 -15.30 8.93
C LYS A 112 -15.12 -16.35 7.90
N ILE A 113 -15.30 -16.02 6.62
CA ILE A 113 -14.88 -16.93 5.54
C ILE A 113 -13.35 -16.95 5.51
N PRO A 114 -12.67 -18.12 5.58
CA PRO A 114 -11.21 -18.18 5.55
C PRO A 114 -10.65 -17.60 4.25
N VAL A 115 -9.54 -16.86 4.36
CA VAL A 115 -8.80 -16.30 3.21
C VAL A 115 -7.32 -16.64 3.32
N PRO A 116 -6.57 -16.72 2.20
CA PRO A 116 -5.13 -16.93 2.27
C PRO A 116 -4.42 -15.70 2.87
N GLY A 117 -3.50 -15.94 3.80
CA GLY A 117 -2.54 -14.93 4.24
C GLY A 117 -1.54 -14.59 3.12
N LEU A 118 -0.79 -13.51 3.28
CA LEU A 118 0.18 -13.04 2.29
C LEU A 118 1.11 -14.16 1.82
N VAL A 119 1.64 -14.96 2.74
CA VAL A 119 2.55 -16.04 2.37
C VAL A 119 1.87 -17.13 1.52
N GLN A 120 0.61 -17.48 1.80
CA GLN A 120 -0.15 -18.41 0.97
C GLN A 120 -0.47 -17.82 -0.40
N GLN A 121 -0.70 -16.50 -0.48
CA GLN A 121 -0.89 -15.81 -1.75
C GLN A 121 0.37 -15.88 -2.63
N VAL A 122 1.57 -15.74 -2.03
CA VAL A 122 2.85 -15.90 -2.73
C VAL A 122 3.04 -17.35 -3.19
N ASP A 123 2.79 -18.33 -2.32
CA ASP A 123 2.92 -19.75 -2.65
C ASP A 123 1.96 -20.16 -3.78
N ASP A 124 0.72 -19.66 -3.75
CA ASP A 124 -0.27 -19.84 -4.82
C ASP A 124 0.18 -19.22 -6.15
N PHE A 125 0.72 -18.00 -6.12
CA PHE A 125 1.25 -17.34 -7.31
C PHE A 125 2.42 -18.11 -7.93
N ILE A 126 3.41 -18.50 -7.12
CA ILE A 126 4.59 -19.26 -7.58
C ILE A 126 4.15 -20.58 -8.22
N SER A 127 3.19 -21.27 -7.60
CA SER A 127 2.78 -22.60 -8.07
C SER A 127 1.87 -22.56 -9.31
N LYS A 128 0.99 -21.55 -9.44
CA LYS A 128 -0.08 -21.54 -10.46
C LYS A 128 0.18 -20.57 -11.61
N ASP A 129 0.80 -19.43 -11.32
CA ASP A 129 0.68 -18.25 -12.18
C ASP A 129 2.02 -17.67 -12.63
N ILE A 130 3.13 -17.91 -11.91
CA ILE A 130 4.42 -17.26 -12.21
C ILE A 130 4.89 -17.42 -13.66
N LYS A 131 4.63 -18.59 -14.29
CA LYS A 131 5.01 -18.87 -15.68
C LYS A 131 4.24 -18.03 -16.72
N LYS A 132 3.19 -17.33 -16.30
CA LYS A 132 2.38 -16.44 -17.16
C LYS A 132 2.96 -15.03 -17.27
N PHE A 133 4.00 -14.71 -16.48
CA PHE A 133 4.53 -13.35 -16.35
C PHE A 133 5.94 -13.23 -16.93
N ASN A 134 6.24 -12.06 -17.49
CA ASN A 134 7.63 -11.66 -17.75
C ASN A 134 8.25 -11.12 -16.45
N LEU A 135 9.06 -11.93 -15.77
CA LEU A 135 9.60 -11.60 -14.45
C LEU A 135 10.55 -10.40 -14.45
N GLU A 136 11.18 -10.09 -15.59
CA GLU A 136 12.07 -8.93 -15.75
C GLU A 136 11.29 -7.60 -15.74
N GLU A 137 10.06 -7.63 -16.25
CA GLU A 137 9.15 -6.49 -16.38
C GLU A 137 8.03 -6.50 -15.32
N THR A 138 8.05 -7.46 -14.39
CA THR A 138 7.06 -7.56 -13.30
C THR A 138 7.63 -7.01 -11.99
N LEU A 139 6.87 -6.14 -11.32
CA LEU A 139 7.11 -5.71 -9.95
C LEU A 139 6.27 -6.54 -8.97
N PHE A 140 6.93 -7.22 -8.03
CA PHE A 140 6.27 -7.99 -6.98
C PHE A 140 6.19 -7.18 -5.70
N VAL A 141 4.97 -6.99 -5.19
CA VAL A 141 4.72 -6.14 -4.02
C VAL A 141 4.28 -6.98 -2.83
N PHE A 142 5.03 -6.88 -1.74
CA PHE A 142 4.69 -7.40 -0.41
C PHE A 142 4.08 -6.27 0.42
N ALA A 143 2.76 -6.13 0.41
CA ALA A 143 2.03 -5.12 1.17
C ALA A 143 1.64 -5.66 2.56
N THR A 144 2.62 -5.74 3.46
CA THR A 144 2.41 -6.14 4.86
C THR A 144 1.72 -5.02 5.66
N ILE A 145 0.83 -5.35 6.61
CA ILE A 145 0.21 -4.36 7.53
C ILE A 145 -0.05 -4.96 8.93
N PHE A 146 -0.57 -4.12 9.84
CA PHE A 146 -0.85 -4.39 11.26
C PHE A 146 -1.82 -5.53 11.64
N LEU A 147 -2.56 -6.13 10.70
CA LEU A 147 -3.66 -7.07 11.03
C LEU A 147 -3.18 -8.25 11.87
N ASP A 148 -1.91 -8.66 11.74
CA ASP A 148 -1.32 -9.72 12.56
C ASP A 148 -1.38 -9.44 14.07
N TYR A 149 -1.34 -8.16 14.49
CA TYR A 149 -1.31 -7.76 15.89
C TYR A 149 -2.66 -7.28 16.40
N ASP A 150 -3.45 -6.62 15.55
CA ASP A 150 -4.83 -6.26 15.84
C ASP A 150 -5.67 -7.51 16.15
N GLN A 151 -5.66 -8.49 15.23
CA GLN A 151 -6.44 -9.73 15.39
C GLN A 151 -6.01 -10.58 16.59
N THR A 152 -4.76 -10.43 17.03
CA THR A 152 -4.19 -11.18 18.16
C THR A 152 -4.15 -10.36 19.45
N LEU A 153 -4.69 -9.14 19.47
CA LEU A 153 -4.64 -8.23 20.62
C LEU A 153 -3.21 -8.05 21.16
N GLY A 154 -2.25 -7.86 20.25
CA GLY A 154 -0.84 -7.68 20.54
C GLY A 154 -0.07 -8.95 20.92
N GLN A 155 -0.66 -10.15 20.76
CA GLN A 155 -0.02 -11.42 21.12
C GLN A 155 0.78 -12.07 19.97
N GLY A 156 0.61 -11.61 18.73
CA GLY A 156 1.37 -12.09 17.58
C GLY A 156 2.89 -11.99 17.80
N ASP A 157 3.63 -12.97 17.28
CA ASP A 157 5.08 -13.06 17.38
C ASP A 157 5.74 -12.44 16.13
N PRO A 158 6.32 -11.23 16.22
CA PRO A 158 6.89 -10.55 15.06
C PRO A 158 8.04 -11.33 14.42
N ALA A 159 8.83 -12.07 15.22
CA ALA A 159 9.98 -12.80 14.70
C ALA A 159 9.53 -13.97 13.79
N LYS A 160 8.52 -14.74 14.23
CA LYS A 160 7.96 -15.84 13.42
C LYS A 160 7.28 -15.33 12.16
N ILE A 161 6.51 -14.25 12.28
CA ILE A 161 5.80 -13.66 11.14
C ILE A 161 6.80 -13.15 10.10
N VAL A 162 7.78 -12.33 10.50
CA VAL A 162 8.79 -11.79 9.57
C VAL A 162 9.64 -12.89 8.96
N ALA A 163 10.04 -13.91 9.73
CA ALA A 163 10.77 -15.07 9.19
C ALA A 163 9.94 -15.82 8.14
N SER A 164 8.64 -15.99 8.39
CA SER A 164 7.70 -16.63 7.45
C SER A 164 7.62 -15.84 6.13
N VAL A 165 7.45 -14.51 6.19
CA VAL A 165 7.41 -13.65 4.99
C VAL A 165 8.76 -13.62 4.28
N GLY A 166 9.87 -13.52 5.02
CA GLY A 166 11.23 -13.54 4.47
C GLY A 166 11.54 -14.83 3.70
N GLN A 167 11.03 -15.98 4.16
CA GLN A 167 11.16 -17.23 3.42
C GLN A 167 10.40 -17.21 2.08
N ARG A 168 9.25 -16.52 2.01
CA ARG A 168 8.46 -16.40 0.77
C ARG A 168 9.08 -15.40 -0.20
N LEU A 169 9.72 -14.35 0.32
CA LEU A 169 10.58 -13.48 -0.46
C LEU A 169 11.72 -14.27 -1.12
N GLU A 170 12.43 -15.11 -0.35
CA GLU A 170 13.49 -15.97 -0.86
C GLU A 170 12.99 -16.98 -1.91
N ASN A 171 11.81 -17.59 -1.69
CA ASN A 171 11.21 -18.52 -2.63
C ASN A 171 10.84 -17.84 -3.96
N LEU A 172 10.26 -16.64 -3.89
CA LEU A 172 9.89 -15.86 -5.07
C LEU A 172 11.14 -15.44 -5.87
N TYR A 173 12.21 -15.04 -5.17
CA TYR A 173 13.51 -14.77 -5.80
C TYR A 173 14.08 -16.01 -6.48
N LYS A 174 14.09 -17.18 -5.81
CA LYS A 174 14.54 -18.46 -6.40
C LYS A 174 13.71 -18.87 -7.62
N ALA A 175 12.47 -18.41 -7.70
CA ALA A 175 11.60 -18.63 -8.85
C ALA A 175 11.86 -17.63 -10.01
N GLY A 176 12.81 -16.70 -9.85
CA GLY A 176 13.30 -15.78 -10.87
C GLY A 176 12.86 -14.32 -10.71
N ALA A 177 12.15 -13.97 -9.63
CA ALA A 177 11.71 -12.59 -9.41
C ALA A 177 12.88 -11.68 -9.01
N MET A 178 13.06 -10.58 -9.75
CA MET A 178 14.17 -9.64 -9.53
C MET A 178 13.72 -8.22 -9.15
N ASN A 179 12.45 -7.87 -9.28
CA ASN A 179 11.94 -6.55 -8.92
C ASN A 179 10.92 -6.67 -7.79
N ILE A 180 11.28 -6.18 -6.62
CA ILE A 180 10.56 -6.42 -5.38
C ILE A 180 10.32 -5.09 -4.69
N MET A 181 9.07 -4.79 -4.39
CA MET A 181 8.68 -3.71 -3.50
C MET A 181 8.17 -4.32 -2.20
N PHE A 182 8.72 -3.88 -1.08
CA PHE A 182 8.38 -4.43 0.22
C PHE A 182 7.94 -3.30 1.15
N PHE A 183 6.76 -3.42 1.73
CA PHE A 183 6.22 -2.45 2.66
C PHE A 183 6.60 -2.87 4.07
N THR A 184 7.11 -1.94 4.87
CA THR A 184 7.09 -2.12 6.32
C THR A 184 5.64 -2.21 6.81
N SER A 185 5.42 -2.83 7.96
CA SER A 185 4.12 -2.79 8.62
C SER A 185 3.75 -1.36 9.05
N MET A 186 2.47 -1.16 9.41
CA MET A 186 1.96 0.16 9.79
C MET A 186 2.73 0.78 10.97
N PRO A 187 2.93 2.11 10.96
CA PRO A 187 3.50 2.81 12.09
C PRO A 187 2.64 2.64 13.35
N THR A 188 3.31 2.73 14.49
CA THR A 188 2.69 2.80 15.80
C THR A 188 1.82 4.05 15.93
N GLY A 189 0.64 3.92 16.54
CA GLY A 189 -0.18 5.06 16.96
C GLY A 189 -1.15 5.62 15.92
N ILE A 190 -1.28 5.01 14.74
CA ILE A 190 -2.37 5.31 13.80
C ILE A 190 -3.43 4.21 13.95
N PHE A 191 -4.41 4.49 14.81
CA PHE A 191 -5.55 3.62 15.06
C PHE A 191 -6.81 4.22 14.45
N THR A 192 -7.66 3.33 13.96
CA THR A 192 -9.00 3.67 13.48
C THR A 192 -9.92 4.03 14.65
N PRO A 193 -11.03 4.74 14.39
CA PRO A 193 -12.00 5.07 15.43
C PRO A 193 -12.56 3.82 16.13
N GLY A 194 -12.74 2.71 15.41
CA GLY A 194 -13.20 1.46 15.99
C GLY A 194 -12.17 0.80 16.90
N GLU A 195 -10.88 0.82 16.56
CA GLU A 195 -9.83 0.30 17.44
C GLU A 195 -9.74 1.13 18.74
N LEU A 196 -9.79 2.47 18.62
CA LEU A 196 -9.78 3.37 19.78
C LEU A 196 -11.01 3.17 20.69
N ALA A 197 -12.14 2.79 20.12
CA ALA A 197 -13.36 2.52 20.88
C ALA A 197 -13.37 1.12 21.54
N ASN A 198 -12.75 0.13 20.92
CA ASN A 198 -12.87 -1.27 21.32
C ASN A 198 -11.67 -1.82 22.12
N PHE A 199 -10.49 -1.20 22.02
CA PHE A 199 -9.28 -1.68 22.69
C PHE A 199 -8.88 -0.84 23.89
N SER A 200 -8.36 -1.51 24.92
CA SER A 200 -7.79 -0.81 26.07
C SER A 200 -6.46 -0.14 25.68
N PRO A 201 -6.03 0.90 26.43
CA PRO A 201 -4.72 1.52 26.21
C PRO A 201 -3.54 0.53 26.23
N ASP A 202 -3.61 -0.51 27.07
CA ASP A 202 -2.58 -1.55 27.14
C ASP A 202 -2.53 -2.42 25.87
N VAL A 203 -3.68 -2.74 25.28
CA VAL A 203 -3.76 -3.48 24.02
C VAL A 203 -3.21 -2.63 22.87
N LEU A 204 -3.61 -1.36 22.78
CA LEU A 204 -3.10 -0.42 21.76
C LEU A 204 -1.58 -0.24 21.87
N LYS A 205 -1.06 -0.16 23.10
CA LYS A 205 0.37 -0.12 23.37
C LYS A 205 1.06 -1.41 22.91
N ALA A 206 0.52 -2.59 23.25
CA ALA A 206 1.08 -3.86 22.81
C ALA A 206 1.10 -4.00 21.28
N ILE A 207 0.02 -3.65 20.59
CA ILE A 207 -0.05 -3.63 19.12
C ILE A 207 1.05 -2.73 18.54
N SER A 208 1.24 -1.54 19.11
CA SER A 208 2.29 -0.61 18.70
C SER A 208 3.69 -1.20 18.88
N GLU A 209 4.00 -1.75 20.06
CA GLU A 209 5.31 -2.35 20.34
C GLU A 209 5.62 -3.52 19.41
N LYS A 210 4.63 -4.38 19.12
CA LYS A 210 4.78 -5.48 18.17
C LYS A 210 4.99 -5.00 16.73
N SER A 211 4.28 -3.96 16.31
CA SER A 211 4.44 -3.36 14.98
C SER A 211 5.83 -2.73 14.81
N ALA A 212 6.34 -2.06 15.85
CA ALA A 212 7.70 -1.51 15.85
C ALA A 212 8.76 -2.62 15.72
N LEU A 213 8.63 -3.70 16.50
CA LEU A 213 9.52 -4.87 16.42
C LEU A 213 9.45 -5.56 15.05
N HIS A 214 8.26 -5.68 14.47
CA HIS A 214 8.09 -6.20 13.11
C HIS A 214 8.89 -5.40 12.10
N ASN A 215 8.82 -4.07 12.16
CA ASN A 215 9.52 -3.19 11.24
C ASN A 215 11.04 -3.30 11.42
N GLN A 216 11.53 -3.39 12.66
CA GLN A 216 12.95 -3.62 12.94
C GLN A 216 13.45 -4.97 12.37
N TYR A 217 12.67 -6.04 12.55
CA TYR A 217 13.02 -7.35 12.01
C TYR A 217 12.93 -7.38 10.48
N THR A 218 11.95 -6.69 9.89
CA THR A 218 11.81 -6.55 8.44
C THR A 218 13.02 -5.83 7.85
N ASP A 219 13.44 -4.71 8.45
CA ASP A 219 14.63 -3.98 8.02
C ASP A 219 15.88 -4.86 8.07
N SER A 220 16.05 -5.61 9.15
CA SER A 220 17.18 -6.53 9.31
C SER A 220 17.16 -7.65 8.27
N ALA A 221 16.00 -8.26 8.04
CA ALA A 221 15.83 -9.35 7.09
C ALA A 221 16.04 -8.88 5.64
N LEU A 222 15.52 -7.71 5.27
CA LEU A 222 15.69 -7.14 3.94
C LEU A 222 17.12 -6.68 3.68
N ALA A 223 17.81 -6.14 4.68
CA ALA A 223 19.23 -5.80 4.59
C ALA A 223 20.09 -7.06 4.36
N ALA A 224 19.80 -8.15 5.08
CA ALA A 224 20.46 -9.44 4.85
C ALA A 224 20.17 -10.00 3.45
N PHE A 225 18.90 -10.02 3.05
CA PHE A 225 18.48 -10.47 1.72
C PHE A 225 19.17 -9.68 0.60
N LYS A 226 19.25 -8.34 0.69
CA LYS A 226 19.92 -7.50 -0.30
C LYS A 226 21.43 -7.71 -0.32
N LYS A 227 22.05 -8.02 0.82
CA LYS A 227 23.47 -8.37 0.91
C LYS A 227 23.77 -9.69 0.20
N ASP A 228 22.92 -10.70 0.39
CA ASP A 228 23.07 -12.02 -0.23
C ASP A 228 22.70 -12.01 -1.72
N HIS A 229 21.77 -11.12 -2.12
CA HIS A 229 21.28 -10.98 -3.49
C HIS A 229 21.45 -9.56 -4.04
N PRO A 230 22.70 -9.10 -4.28
CA PRO A 230 23.00 -7.70 -4.62
C PRO A 230 22.33 -7.22 -5.91
N ASN A 231 21.99 -8.14 -6.82
CA ASN A 231 21.39 -7.82 -8.12
C ASN A 231 19.87 -7.63 -8.08
N VAL A 232 19.19 -7.95 -6.97
CA VAL A 232 17.73 -7.75 -6.85
C VAL A 232 17.42 -6.26 -6.76
N ASN A 233 16.45 -5.79 -7.55
CA ASN A 233 15.90 -4.44 -7.42
C ASN A 233 14.90 -4.43 -6.25
N LEU A 234 15.37 -4.02 -5.07
CA LEU A 234 14.58 -3.99 -3.84
C LEU A 234 14.20 -2.56 -3.47
N PHE A 235 12.90 -2.28 -3.45
CA PHE A 235 12.32 -1.00 -3.04
C PHE A 235 11.65 -1.18 -1.67
N LEU A 236 12.27 -0.63 -0.62
CA LEU A 236 11.69 -0.64 0.73
C LEU A 236 10.79 0.57 0.94
N VAL A 237 9.49 0.35 0.99
CA VAL A 237 8.48 1.38 1.26
C VAL A 237 8.29 1.48 2.77
N LYS A 238 8.69 2.62 3.32
CA LYS A 238 8.47 2.99 4.72
C LYS A 238 7.03 3.49 4.87
N PHE A 239 6.16 2.64 5.41
CA PHE A 239 4.72 2.93 5.42
C PHE A 239 4.36 4.11 6.34
N ASP A 240 5.18 4.36 7.36
CA ASP A 240 5.11 5.56 8.21
C ASP A 240 5.32 6.86 7.43
N GLU A 241 6.25 6.88 6.47
CA GLU A 241 6.42 8.02 5.56
C GLU A 241 5.23 8.18 4.60
N VAL A 242 4.66 7.07 4.14
CA VAL A 242 3.48 7.08 3.27
C VAL A 242 2.29 7.68 4.00
N LEU A 243 2.01 7.20 5.22
CA LEU A 243 0.90 7.69 6.01
C LEU A 243 1.12 9.12 6.50
N SER A 244 2.31 9.47 6.99
CA SER A 244 2.59 10.86 7.42
C SER A 244 2.41 11.87 6.28
N THR A 245 2.71 11.47 5.03
CA THR A 245 2.44 12.30 3.85
C THR A 245 0.94 12.41 3.56
N ALA A 246 0.23 11.27 3.51
CA ALA A 246 -1.18 11.22 3.14
C ALA A 246 -2.11 11.83 4.20
N PHE A 247 -1.77 11.67 5.49
CA PHE A 247 -2.53 12.13 6.65
C PHE A 247 -2.07 13.51 7.14
N SER A 248 -1.11 14.16 6.46
CA SER A 248 -0.63 15.47 6.90
C SER A 248 -1.77 16.50 6.90
N PRO A 249 -1.81 17.46 7.85
CA PRO A 249 -2.83 18.50 7.87
C PRO A 249 -2.94 19.28 6.55
N VAL A 250 -1.80 19.52 5.88
CA VAL A 250 -1.75 20.20 4.58
C VAL A 250 -2.42 19.36 3.49
N THR A 251 -2.14 18.05 3.45
CA THR A 251 -2.76 17.12 2.50
C THR A 251 -4.26 17.05 2.74
N LEU A 252 -4.68 16.82 3.99
CA LEU A 252 -6.08 16.70 4.35
C LEU A 252 -6.88 17.98 4.05
N GLN A 253 -6.32 19.16 4.35
CA GLN A 253 -6.90 20.45 3.99
C GLN A 253 -7.08 20.59 2.47
N LYS A 254 -6.05 20.27 1.69
CA LYS A 254 -6.10 20.32 0.22
C LYS A 254 -7.18 19.39 -0.36
N LEU A 255 -7.40 18.24 0.28
CA LEU A 255 -8.41 17.26 -0.15
C LEU A 255 -9.84 17.61 0.31
N GLY A 256 -9.99 18.60 1.20
CA GLY A 256 -11.25 19.00 1.82
C GLY A 256 -11.72 18.01 2.89
N ILE A 257 -10.80 17.25 3.50
CA ILE A 257 -11.10 16.35 4.61
C ILE A 257 -11.09 17.19 5.89
N THR A 258 -12.20 17.18 6.62
CA THR A 258 -12.42 17.99 7.82
C THR A 258 -12.88 17.18 9.02
N VAL A 259 -13.16 15.88 8.84
CA VAL A 259 -13.58 14.96 9.91
C VAL A 259 -12.56 13.83 10.00
N PHE A 260 -11.93 13.68 11.17
CA PHE A 260 -10.74 12.84 11.34
C PHE A 260 -10.86 11.80 12.45
N ASP A 261 -11.83 11.94 13.36
CA ASP A 261 -11.96 11.21 14.62
C ASP A 261 -13.15 10.25 14.64
N ILE A 262 -14.09 10.41 13.71
CA ILE A 262 -15.23 9.53 13.52
C ILE A 262 -15.29 9.01 12.08
N ALA A 263 -15.83 7.81 11.89
CA ALA A 263 -16.03 7.24 10.56
C ALA A 263 -17.32 7.73 9.90
N CYS A 264 -17.32 7.76 8.57
CA CYS A 264 -18.53 8.05 7.79
C CYS A 264 -19.59 6.95 7.94
N ILE A 265 -19.16 5.69 8.12
CA ILE A 265 -20.01 4.55 8.46
C ILE A 265 -19.66 4.14 9.90
N PRO A 266 -20.44 4.58 10.90
CA PRO A 266 -20.14 4.40 12.32
C PRO A 266 -20.54 3.02 12.86
N ASP A 267 -21.42 2.29 12.18
CA ASP A 267 -21.62 0.87 12.49
C ASP A 267 -20.42 0.08 11.97
N ASN A 268 -20.13 -1.08 12.55
CA ASN A 268 -19.02 -1.91 12.11
C ASN A 268 -19.12 -2.39 10.64
N GLY A 269 -20.00 -1.87 9.78
CA GLY A 269 -20.06 -2.19 8.34
C GLY A 269 -20.45 -3.64 8.01
N PHE A 270 -20.61 -4.49 9.03
CA PHE A 270 -20.82 -5.93 8.90
C PHE A 270 -22.28 -6.37 9.04
N ALA A 271 -23.16 -5.54 9.59
CA ALA A 271 -24.58 -5.85 9.77
C ALA A 271 -25.39 -5.31 8.58
N GLY A 272 -25.91 -6.24 7.77
CA GLY A 272 -26.59 -5.94 6.53
C GLY A 272 -27.76 -4.95 6.66
N LYS A 273 -27.98 -4.25 5.54
CA LYS A 273 -29.17 -3.49 5.12
C LYS A 273 -29.40 -2.07 5.65
N HIS A 274 -28.70 -1.58 6.67
CA HIS A 274 -28.91 -0.18 7.14
C HIS A 274 -27.65 0.52 7.67
N SER A 275 -26.51 0.38 6.99
CA SER A 275 -25.37 1.27 7.30
C SER A 275 -25.76 2.70 6.93
N VAL A 276 -25.98 3.55 7.94
CA VAL A 276 -26.17 4.98 7.74
C VAL A 276 -24.85 5.53 7.24
N VAL A 277 -24.81 5.88 5.95
CA VAL A 277 -23.69 6.59 5.36
C VAL A 277 -23.84 8.05 5.74
N CYS A 278 -22.78 8.69 6.21
CA CYS A 278 -22.76 10.12 6.48
C CYS A 278 -23.16 10.96 5.25
N ASP A 279 -23.68 12.17 5.48
CA ASP A 279 -24.22 13.04 4.41
C ASP A 279 -23.16 13.47 3.38
N ASP A 280 -21.90 13.62 3.79
CA ASP A 280 -20.79 14.04 2.93
C ASP A 280 -19.54 13.18 3.14
N PRO A 281 -19.50 11.96 2.57
CA PRO A 281 -18.37 11.04 2.72
C PRO A 281 -17.04 11.62 2.25
N LYS A 282 -17.06 12.68 1.43
CA LYS A 282 -15.85 13.31 0.89
C LYS A 282 -15.09 14.14 1.91
N LYS A 283 -15.70 14.45 3.07
CA LYS A 283 -15.09 15.19 4.18
C LYS A 283 -14.47 14.31 5.27
N TYR A 284 -14.75 13.00 5.24
CA TYR A 284 -14.31 12.06 6.26
C TYR A 284 -13.01 11.39 5.85
N LEU A 285 -12.05 11.32 6.77
CA LEU A 285 -10.80 10.56 6.62
C LEU A 285 -11.08 9.06 6.64
N TYR A 286 -11.80 8.60 7.65
CA TYR A 286 -12.21 7.21 7.82
C TYR A 286 -13.57 6.99 7.16
N PHE A 287 -13.63 6.08 6.20
CA PHE A 287 -14.88 5.70 5.56
C PHE A 287 -15.69 4.74 6.44
N ASP A 288 -15.04 3.83 7.15
CA ASP A 288 -15.64 3.00 8.20
C ASP A 288 -14.80 3.00 9.48
N ASN A 289 -15.33 2.40 10.54
CA ASN A 289 -14.66 2.32 11.84
C ASN A 289 -13.48 1.34 11.88
N ASN A 290 -13.27 0.52 10.86
CA ASN A 290 -12.37 -0.62 10.94
C ASN A 290 -11.07 -0.39 10.15
N THR A 291 -11.16 -0.29 8.83
CA THR A 291 -9.97 -0.25 7.96
C THR A 291 -10.13 0.65 6.75
N ALA A 292 -11.35 1.03 6.38
CA ALA A 292 -11.59 1.76 5.15
C ALA A 292 -11.24 3.24 5.31
N ILE A 293 -10.29 3.70 4.50
CA ILE A 293 -9.89 5.12 4.40
C ILE A 293 -10.53 5.72 3.15
N ASN A 294 -10.76 7.03 3.17
CA ASN A 294 -11.20 7.79 2.03
C ASN A 294 -10.25 7.66 0.83
N THR A 295 -10.80 7.33 -0.34
CA THR A 295 -10.06 7.13 -1.59
C THR A 295 -9.16 8.30 -1.99
N LYS A 296 -9.52 9.55 -1.63
CA LYS A 296 -8.69 10.72 -1.92
C LYS A 296 -7.37 10.70 -1.14
N VAL A 297 -7.41 10.23 0.10
CA VAL A 297 -6.23 10.09 0.95
C VAL A 297 -5.38 8.90 0.47
N ILE A 298 -6.04 7.81 0.07
CA ILE A 298 -5.39 6.65 -0.54
C ILE A 298 -4.67 7.03 -1.84
N GLU A 299 -5.25 7.92 -2.67
CA GLU A 299 -4.60 8.41 -3.88
C GLU A 299 -3.28 9.15 -3.57
N GLU A 300 -3.25 9.99 -2.53
CA GLU A 300 -2.03 10.67 -2.09
C GLU A 300 -0.99 9.69 -1.53
N ALA A 301 -1.44 8.65 -0.81
CA ALA A 301 -0.57 7.55 -0.40
C ALA A 301 0.05 6.85 -1.62
N ALA A 302 -0.74 6.53 -2.66
CA ALA A 302 -0.24 5.94 -3.90
C ALA A 302 0.78 6.83 -4.60
N LYS A 303 0.56 8.15 -4.66
CA LYS A 303 1.52 9.11 -5.22
C LYS A 303 2.85 9.09 -4.46
N LYS A 304 2.82 9.02 -3.12
CA LYS A 304 4.04 8.89 -2.30
C LYS A 304 4.72 7.54 -2.54
N ILE A 305 3.98 6.43 -2.65
CA ILE A 305 4.54 5.10 -2.96
C ILE A 305 5.29 5.10 -4.29
N VAL A 306 4.76 5.75 -5.34
CA VAL A 306 5.44 5.88 -6.65
C VAL A 306 6.84 6.50 -6.53
N THR A 307 7.07 7.40 -5.56
CA THR A 307 8.38 8.03 -5.38
C THR A 307 9.49 7.04 -5.01
N TYR A 308 9.15 5.88 -4.42
CA TYR A 308 10.13 4.83 -4.09
C TYR A 308 10.68 4.10 -5.30
N LEU A 309 10.03 4.18 -6.47
CA LEU A 309 10.56 3.62 -7.72
C LEU A 309 11.68 4.47 -8.34
N THR A 310 11.94 5.65 -7.77
CA THR A 310 12.77 6.69 -8.40
C THR A 310 14.10 6.93 -7.71
N VAL A 311 14.53 5.96 -6.90
CA VAL A 311 15.77 5.98 -6.10
C VAL A 311 16.85 5.14 -6.76
#